data_AF-A0A9P0LZP3-F1
#
_entry.id   AF-A0A9P0LZP3-F1
#
_cell.length_a   1.000
_cell.length_b   1.000
_cell.length_c   1.000
_cell.angle_alpha   90.00
_cell.angle_beta   90.00
_cell.angle_gamma   90.00
#
_symmetry.space_group_name_H-M   'P 1'
#
loop_
_entity.id
_entity.type
_entity.pdbx_description
1 polymer ?
#
loop_
_entity_poly.entity_id
_entity_poly.type
_entity_poly.pdbx_seq_one_letter_code
_entity_poly.pdbx_strand_id
1 'polypeptide(L)'
;MTNTFINYSFTLKYAGCPKAYTILEFLDTKDKILKENLMKRETGIAYLTYLFTKFNMVNLQLQGDSLNLIKTKSILSAFLARAKLMKQNIGRDESSQFPNLSQTSCQEDDVSTYVQHLNALYSDFESRFEDILTMVIPLTKYKRRT
;
A
#
# COMPACT_ATOMS: atom_id res chain seq x y z
N MET A 1 2.57 20.64 -16.12
CA MET A 1 2.47 20.79 -14.65
C MET A 1 3.15 19.60 -14.00
N THR A 2 4.31 19.90 -13.41
CA THR A 2 5.08 19.15 -12.39
C THR A 2 5.01 17.62 -12.40
N ASN A 3 6.01 17.07 -13.08
CA ASN A 3 6.46 15.69 -13.05
C ASN A 3 7.22 15.43 -11.72
N THR A 4 6.49 15.31 -10.59
CA THR A 4 7.07 15.17 -9.24
C THR A 4 6.97 13.75 -8.66
N PHE A 5 6.69 12.73 -9.48
CA PHE A 5 6.65 11.34 -8.99
C PHE A 5 7.96 10.57 -9.14
N ILE A 6 9.00 11.20 -9.68
CA ILE A 6 10.35 10.62 -9.84
C ILE A 6 11.28 11.28 -8.82
N ASN A 7 11.14 10.93 -7.53
CA ASN A 7 12.24 10.89 -6.55
C ASN A 7 11.82 10.44 -5.13
N TYR A 8 10.86 9.51 -5.01
CA TYR A 8 10.73 8.73 -3.77
C TYR A 8 11.56 7.44 -3.80
N SER A 9 12.69 7.47 -4.51
CA SER A 9 13.84 6.58 -4.24
C SER A 9 14.54 6.91 -2.91
N PHE A 10 14.00 7.86 -2.13
CA PHE A 10 14.37 8.02 -0.74
C PHE A 10 13.80 6.85 0.08
N THR A 11 14.65 5.84 0.26
CA THR A 11 14.54 4.71 1.20
C THR A 11 13.58 3.56 0.86
N LEU A 12 13.92 2.83 -0.20
CA LEU A 12 13.77 1.37 -0.21
C LEU A 12 14.79 0.73 0.78
N LYS A 13 14.53 0.84 2.09
CA LYS A 13 15.15 -0.03 3.11
C LYS A 13 14.35 -0.10 4.43
N TYR A 14 13.02 -0.20 4.34
CA TYR A 14 12.14 -0.35 5.52
C TYR A 14 11.35 -1.65 5.54
N ALA A 15 11.81 -2.67 4.82
CA ALA A 15 11.39 -4.05 5.03
C ALA A 15 12.48 -4.75 5.88
N GLY A 16 12.31 -4.75 7.21
CA GLY A 16 13.17 -5.49 8.16
C GLY A 16 14.35 -4.72 8.76
N CYS A 17 14.21 -3.44 9.12
CA CYS A 17 15.34 -2.64 9.59
C CYS A 17 15.46 -2.59 11.14
N PRO A 18 16.61 -2.94 11.75
CA PRO A 18 17.00 -2.60 13.13
C PRO A 18 17.05 -1.07 13.43
N LYS A 19 16.53 -0.24 12.53
CA LYS A 19 16.78 1.21 12.47
C LYS A 19 15.70 2.12 13.02
N ALA A 20 14.50 1.61 13.28
CA ALA A 20 13.54 2.35 14.10
C ALA A 20 14.13 2.59 15.49
N TYR A 21 14.78 1.55 16.06
CA TYR A 21 15.62 1.66 17.25
C TYR A 21 16.73 2.70 17.06
N THR A 22 17.46 2.71 15.95
CA THR A 22 18.56 3.68 15.74
C THR A 22 18.10 5.14 15.66
N ILE A 23 16.91 5.44 15.12
CA ILE A 23 16.36 6.81 15.11
C ILE A 23 15.86 7.20 16.50
N LEU A 24 15.14 6.32 17.18
CA LEU A 24 14.65 6.58 18.53
C LEU A 24 15.81 6.74 19.54
N GLU A 25 16.86 5.92 19.43
CA GLU A 25 18.11 6.03 20.20
C GLU A 25 18.89 7.31 19.87
N PHE A 26 18.94 7.71 18.59
CA PHE A 26 19.54 8.98 18.21
C PHE A 26 18.80 10.16 18.86
N LEU A 27 17.46 10.14 18.80
CA LEU A 27 16.63 11.21 19.33
C LEU A 27 16.62 11.28 20.86
N ASP A 28 16.96 10.21 21.57
CA ASP A 28 17.10 10.24 23.04
C ASP A 28 18.10 11.30 23.51
N THR A 29 19.17 11.50 22.74
CA THR A 29 20.23 12.46 23.06
C THR A 29 20.06 13.82 22.38
N LYS A 30 19.20 13.91 21.36
CA LYS A 30 19.09 15.10 20.50
C LYS A 30 17.79 15.87 20.68
N ASP A 31 16.66 15.17 20.71
CA ASP A 31 15.34 15.78 20.83
C ASP A 31 14.31 14.76 21.36
N LYS A 32 14.08 14.82 22.67
CA LYS A 32 13.14 13.93 23.36
C LYS A 32 11.68 14.22 23.00
N ILE A 33 11.35 15.48 22.73
CA ILE A 33 9.98 15.87 22.35
C ILE A 33 9.64 15.26 20.99
N LEU A 34 10.56 15.35 20.03
CA LEU A 34 10.40 14.72 18.73
C LEU A 34 10.30 13.19 18.84
N LYS A 35 11.12 12.55 19.70
CA LYS A 35 11.03 11.12 19.99
C LYS A 35 9.64 10.73 20.48
N GLU A 36 9.12 11.41 21.51
CA GLU A 36 7.80 11.14 22.07
C GLU A 36 6.70 11.31 21.03
N ASN A 37 6.78 12.36 20.19
CA ASN A 37 5.83 12.58 19.11
C ASN A 37 5.88 11.48 18.04
N LEU A 38 7.07 10.96 17.72
CA LEU A 38 7.23 9.84 16.78
C LEU A 38 6.66 8.54 17.35
N MET A 39 6.91 8.26 18.63
CA MET A 39 6.32 7.10 19.33
C MET A 39 4.80 7.13 19.30
N LYS A 40 4.18 8.30 19.52
CA LYS A 40 2.72 8.49 19.42
C LYS A 40 2.16 8.25 18.01
N ARG A 41 3.00 8.22 16.97
CA ARG A 41 2.61 8.04 15.57
C ARG A 41 3.08 6.70 14.98
N GLU A 42 3.65 5.82 15.80
CA GLU A 42 4.31 4.58 15.36
C GLU A 42 3.36 3.68 14.54
N THR A 43 2.13 3.49 15.03
CA THR A 43 1.08 2.70 14.35
C THR A 43 0.75 3.30 12.98
N GLY A 44 0.56 4.62 12.90
CA GLY A 44 0.28 5.32 11.65
C GLY A 44 1.42 5.23 10.65
N ILE A 45 2.67 5.33 11.12
CA ILE A 45 3.87 5.18 10.28
C ILE A 45 3.96 3.75 9.76
N ALA A 46 3.74 2.75 10.61
CA ALA A 46 3.75 1.33 10.22
C ALA A 46 2.67 1.03 9.16
N TYR A 47 1.46 1.55 9.36
CA TYR A 47 0.35 1.45 8.42
C TYR A 47 0.69 2.06 7.06
N LEU A 48 1.13 3.33 7.03
CA LEU A 48 1.48 4.02 5.79
C LEU A 48 2.65 3.33 5.07
N THR A 49 3.69 2.94 5.81
CA THR A 49 4.86 2.25 5.24
C THR A 49 4.44 0.95 4.55
N TYR A 50 3.57 0.16 5.16
CA TYR A 50 3.04 -1.06 4.57
C TYR A 50 2.24 -0.75 3.29
N LEU A 51 1.33 0.21 3.37
CA LEU A 51 0.48 0.63 2.25
C LEU A 51 1.32 1.08 1.05
N PHE A 52 2.28 1.98 1.27
CA PHE A 52 3.19 2.47 0.22
C PHE A 52 4.07 1.36 -0.35
N THR A 53 4.48 0.38 0.48
CA THR A 53 5.19 -0.79 -0.02
C THR A 53 4.34 -1.57 -1.03
N LYS A 54 3.04 -1.80 -0.74
CA LYS A 54 2.13 -2.47 -1.68
C LYS A 54 1.91 -1.65 -2.95
N PHE A 55 1.79 -0.33 -2.83
CA PHE A 55 1.70 0.57 -3.98
C PHE A 55 2.94 0.48 -4.87
N ASN A 56 4.12 0.56 -4.29
CA ASN A 56 5.37 0.50 -5.04
C ASN A 56 5.49 -0.84 -5.79
N MET A 57 5.09 -1.95 -5.17
CA MET A 57 5.05 -3.25 -5.86
C MET A 57 4.14 -3.22 -7.09
N VAL A 58 2.95 -2.62 -6.99
CA VAL A 58 2.01 -2.52 -8.12
C VAL A 58 2.54 -1.54 -9.17
N ASN A 59 3.07 -0.39 -8.77
CA ASN A 59 3.66 0.59 -9.69
C ASN A 59 4.81 -0.02 -10.50
N LEU A 60 5.69 -0.80 -9.87
CA LEU A 60 6.76 -1.51 -10.57
C LEU A 60 6.20 -2.54 -11.57
N GLN A 61 5.13 -3.26 -11.21
CA GLN A 61 4.47 -4.17 -12.15
C GLN A 61 3.82 -3.43 -13.33
N LEU A 62 3.26 -2.25 -13.08
CA LEU A 62 2.62 -1.38 -14.07
C LEU A 62 3.61 -0.56 -14.93
N GLN A 63 4.89 -0.53 -14.56
CA GLN A 63 5.97 0.10 -15.34
C GLN A 63 6.75 -0.91 -16.18
N GLY A 64 6.46 -2.21 -16.08
CA GLY A 64 7.20 -3.26 -16.79
C GLY A 64 6.94 -3.29 -18.29
N ASP A 65 8.00 -3.50 -19.08
CA ASP A 65 7.98 -3.44 -20.55
C ASP A 65 7.07 -4.48 -21.25
N SER A 66 6.61 -5.51 -20.53
CA SER A 66 5.79 -6.60 -21.09
C SER A 66 4.29 -6.47 -20.84
N LEU A 67 3.81 -5.30 -20.42
CA LEU A 67 2.40 -5.06 -20.12
C LEU A 67 1.52 -5.04 -21.36
N ASN A 68 0.34 -5.60 -21.19
CA ASN A 68 -0.78 -5.46 -22.12
C ASN A 68 -2.06 -5.25 -21.29
N LEU A 69 -3.15 -4.87 -21.95
CA LEU A 69 -4.42 -4.56 -21.27
C LEU A 69 -4.92 -5.70 -20.37
N ILE A 70 -4.72 -6.95 -20.76
CA ILE A 70 -5.10 -8.14 -19.96
C ILE A 70 -4.29 -8.18 -18.66
N LYS A 71 -2.97 -8.00 -18.74
CA LYS A 71 -2.08 -7.97 -17.57
C LYS A 71 -2.38 -6.78 -16.68
N THR A 72 -2.55 -5.58 -17.26
CA THR A 72 -2.91 -4.36 -16.52
C THR A 72 -4.21 -4.56 -15.74
N LYS A 73 -5.26 -5.07 -16.40
CA LYS A 73 -6.54 -5.39 -15.75
C LYS A 73 -6.36 -6.38 -14.59
N SER A 74 -5.57 -7.43 -14.80
CA SER A 74 -5.29 -8.44 -13.78
C SER A 74 -4.57 -7.84 -12.55
N ILE A 75 -3.54 -7.03 -12.78
CA ILE A 75 -2.76 -6.36 -11.72
C ILE A 75 -3.66 -5.42 -10.90
N LEU A 76 -4.45 -4.58 -11.56
CA LEU A 76 -5.35 -3.63 -10.89
C LEU A 76 -6.45 -4.36 -10.10
N SER A 77 -7.05 -5.40 -10.69
CA SER A 77 -8.07 -6.22 -10.02
C SER A 77 -7.51 -6.91 -8.77
N ALA A 78 -6.30 -7.46 -8.87
CA ALA A 78 -5.61 -8.09 -7.75
C ALA A 78 -5.27 -7.07 -6.64
N PHE A 79 -4.87 -5.85 -7.02
CA PHE A 79 -4.60 -4.79 -6.06
C PHE A 79 -5.87 -4.35 -5.31
N LEU A 80 -6.99 -4.14 -6.00
CA LEU A 80 -8.27 -3.81 -5.37
C LEU A 80 -8.73 -4.93 -4.42
N ALA A 81 -8.60 -6.20 -4.82
CA ALA A 81 -8.89 -7.33 -3.95
C ALA A 81 -8.02 -7.31 -2.67
N ARG A 82 -6.73 -6.99 -2.81
CA ARG A 82 -5.82 -6.84 -1.68
C ARG A 82 -6.16 -5.65 -0.79
N ALA A 83 -6.54 -4.51 -1.34
CA ALA A 83 -6.99 -3.34 -0.56
C ALA A 83 -8.27 -3.67 0.24
N LYS A 84 -9.21 -4.40 -0.37
CA LYS A 84 -10.42 -4.89 0.31
C LYS A 84 -10.10 -5.82 1.48
N LEU A 85 -9.19 -6.78 1.28
CA LEU A 85 -8.72 -7.68 2.35
C LEU A 85 -8.02 -6.90 3.48
N MET A 86 -7.17 -5.95 3.12
CA MET A 86 -6.46 -5.11 4.08
C MET A 86 -7.43 -4.35 4.99
N LYS A 87 -8.48 -3.79 4.40
CA LYS A 87 -9.57 -3.12 5.13
C LYS A 87 -10.27 -4.08 6.10
N GLN A 88 -10.64 -5.27 5.62
CA GLN A 88 -11.34 -6.26 6.44
C GLN A 88 -10.49 -6.70 7.63
N ASN A 89 -9.20 -6.94 7.41
CA ASN A 89 -8.29 -7.42 8.44
C ASN A 89 -8.03 -6.33 9.48
N ILE A 90 -7.78 -5.08 9.07
CA ILE A 90 -7.67 -3.96 10.01
C ILE A 90 -8.96 -3.75 10.80
N GLY A 91 -10.13 -3.80 10.14
CA GLY A 91 -11.42 -3.66 10.82
C GLY A 91 -11.76 -4.79 11.81
N ARG A 92 -11.05 -5.92 11.75
CA ARG A 92 -11.14 -7.02 12.71
C ARG A 92 -10.01 -7.02 13.75
N ASP A 93 -9.16 -6.00 13.73
CA ASP A 93 -7.89 -5.95 14.49
C ASP A 93 -6.95 -7.13 14.18
N GLU A 94 -7.09 -7.75 13.01
CA GLU A 94 -6.23 -8.83 12.52
C GLU A 94 -5.00 -8.23 11.83
N SER A 95 -4.00 -7.86 12.62
CA SER A 95 -2.78 -7.22 12.14
C SER A 95 -1.66 -8.20 11.75
N SER A 96 -1.90 -9.52 11.79
CA SER A 96 -0.87 -10.57 11.57
C SER A 96 -0.19 -10.51 10.19
N GLN A 97 -0.88 -10.00 9.17
CA GLN A 97 -0.33 -9.82 7.82
C GLN A 97 0.56 -8.57 7.66
N PHE A 98 0.66 -7.77 8.71
CA PHE A 98 1.36 -6.50 8.74
C PHE A 98 2.57 -6.62 9.69
N PRO A 99 3.77 -6.85 9.15
CA PRO A 99 4.95 -7.15 9.96
C PRO A 99 5.25 -6.13 11.08
N ASN A 100 4.85 -4.87 10.86
CA ASN A 100 5.10 -3.75 11.77
C ASN A 100 3.85 -3.34 12.57
N LEU A 101 2.62 -3.72 12.14
CA LEU A 101 1.40 -3.45 12.93
C LEU A 101 1.10 -4.61 13.89
N SER A 102 1.57 -5.83 13.62
CA SER A 102 1.40 -6.96 14.56
C SER A 102 2.22 -6.80 15.84
N GLN A 103 3.15 -5.85 15.89
CA GLN A 103 4.01 -5.56 17.05
C GLN A 103 3.47 -4.41 17.91
N THR A 104 2.45 -3.69 17.43
CA THR A 104 1.90 -2.50 18.11
C THR A 104 0.37 -2.63 18.21
N SER A 105 -0.18 -2.51 19.42
CA SER A 105 -1.64 -2.51 19.60
C SER A 105 -2.23 -1.26 18.95
N CYS A 106 -3.03 -1.41 17.89
CA CYS A 106 -3.75 -0.29 17.31
C CYS A 106 -4.86 0.17 18.28
N GLN A 107 -5.00 1.48 18.44
CA GLN A 107 -6.15 2.03 19.17
C GLN A 107 -7.40 1.94 18.29
N GLU A 108 -8.59 1.89 18.90
CA GLU A 108 -9.86 1.78 18.16
C GLU A 108 -10.07 2.96 17.18
N ASP A 109 -9.70 4.18 17.59
CA ASP A 109 -9.73 5.39 16.75
C ASP A 109 -8.79 5.29 15.55
N ASP A 110 -7.61 4.67 15.72
CA ASP A 110 -6.65 4.43 14.64
C ASP A 110 -7.23 3.44 13.62
N VAL A 111 -7.84 2.35 14.10
CA VAL A 111 -8.49 1.33 13.25
C VAL A 111 -9.57 1.97 12.39
N SER A 112 -10.46 2.77 12.99
CA SER A 112 -11.52 3.49 12.26
C SER A 112 -10.93 4.40 11.19
N THR A 113 -9.90 5.17 11.53
CA THR A 113 -9.19 6.07 10.61
C THR A 113 -8.59 5.31 9.42
N TYR A 114 -7.94 4.18 9.67
CA TYR A 114 -7.33 3.36 8.62
C TYR A 114 -8.38 2.72 7.72
N VAL A 115 -9.48 2.22 8.28
CA VAL A 115 -10.59 1.65 7.50
C VAL A 115 -11.23 2.72 6.59
N GLN A 116 -11.45 3.93 7.11
CA GLN A 116 -11.97 5.06 6.33
C GLN A 116 -11.02 5.43 5.19
N HIS A 117 -9.72 5.54 5.47
CA HIS A 117 -8.71 5.81 4.44
C HIS A 117 -8.69 4.74 3.35
N LEU A 118 -8.76 3.45 3.73
CA LEU A 118 -8.80 2.36 2.74
C LEU A 118 -10.08 2.33 1.92
N ASN A 119 -11.21 2.74 2.47
CA ASN A 119 -12.45 2.91 1.71
C ASN A 119 -12.33 4.03 0.68
N ALA A 120 -11.82 5.19 1.07
CA ALA A 120 -11.61 6.32 0.16
C ALA A 120 -10.63 5.92 -0.96
N LEU A 121 -9.54 5.26 -0.60
CA LEU A 121 -8.54 4.78 -1.54
C LEU A 121 -9.09 3.75 -2.53
N TYR A 122 -9.86 2.77 -2.05
CA TYR A 122 -10.50 1.77 -2.89
C TYR A 122 -11.43 2.43 -3.91
N SER A 123 -12.27 3.35 -3.44
CA SER A 123 -13.25 4.06 -4.30
C SER A 123 -12.57 4.92 -5.35
N ASP A 124 -11.49 5.63 -4.98
CA ASP A 124 -10.68 6.41 -5.91
C ASP A 124 -10.02 5.52 -6.98
N PHE A 125 -9.46 4.37 -6.60
CA PHE A 125 -8.89 3.41 -7.56
C PHE A 125 -9.94 2.81 -8.49
N GLU A 126 -11.10 2.42 -7.96
CA GLU A 126 -12.19 1.85 -8.74
C GLU A 126 -12.68 2.86 -9.79
N SER A 127 -12.86 4.13 -9.39
CA SER A 127 -13.28 5.20 -10.30
C SER A 127 -12.22 5.55 -11.34
N ARG A 128 -10.94 5.65 -10.95
CA ARG A 128 -9.85 6.03 -11.89
C ARG A 128 -9.57 5.00 -12.97
N PHE A 129 -9.81 3.73 -12.68
CA PHE A 129 -9.49 2.61 -13.58
C PHE A 129 -10.73 1.84 -14.03
N GLU A 130 -11.91 2.45 -13.93
CA GLU A 130 -13.19 1.82 -14.26
C GLU A 130 -13.18 1.21 -15.68
N ASP A 131 -12.64 1.94 -16.65
CA ASP A 131 -12.50 1.54 -18.04
C ASP A 131 -11.70 0.24 -18.22
N ILE A 132 -10.56 0.13 -17.53
CA ILE A 132 -9.70 -1.06 -17.57
C ILE A 132 -10.36 -2.21 -16.79
N LEU A 133 -10.96 -1.92 -15.63
CA LEU A 133 -11.59 -2.93 -14.76
C LEU A 133 -12.85 -3.54 -15.39
N THR A 134 -13.62 -2.76 -16.12
CA THR A 134 -14.86 -3.21 -16.80
C THR A 134 -14.60 -3.78 -18.20
N MET A 135 -13.39 -3.63 -18.73
CA MET A 135 -13.01 -4.08 -20.08
C MET A 135 -13.36 -5.55 -20.35
N VAL A 136 -14.13 -5.83 -21.39
CA VAL A 136 -14.41 -7.19 -21.86
C VAL A 136 -13.30 -7.64 -22.79
N ILE A 137 -12.56 -8.69 -22.40
CA ILE A 137 -11.49 -9.26 -23.23
C ILE A 137 -12.15 -10.21 -24.25
N PRO A 138 -12.10 -9.92 -25.56
CA PRO A 138 -12.66 -10.82 -26.55
C PRO A 138 -11.85 -12.11 -26.60
N LEU A 139 -12.49 -13.24 -26.29
CA LEU A 139 -11.91 -14.56 -26.50
C LEU A 139 -11.74 -14.76 -28.01
N THR A 140 -10.51 -14.76 -28.50
CA THR A 140 -10.25 -15.07 -29.91
C THR A 140 -10.59 -16.54 -30.15
N LYS A 141 -11.78 -16.80 -30.69
CA LYS A 141 -12.06 -18.06 -31.38
C LYS A 141 -11.22 -18.06 -32.64
N TYR A 142 -9.99 -18.58 -32.56
CA TYR A 142 -9.17 -18.83 -33.73
C TYR A 142 -9.84 -19.94 -34.54
N LYS A 143 -10.68 -19.55 -35.50
CA LYS A 143 -11.18 -20.46 -36.52
C LYS A 143 -9.97 -20.79 -37.39
N ARG A 144 -9.31 -21.94 -37.14
CA ARG A 144 -8.33 -22.48 -38.09
C ARG A 144 -9.05 -22.57 -39.44
N ARG A 145 -8.65 -21.73 -40.40
CA ARG A 145 -8.98 -21.96 -41.80
C ARG A 145 -8.17 -23.20 -42.19
N THR A 146 -8.84 -24.35 -42.13
CA THR A 146 -8.46 -25.54 -42.90
C THR A 146 -8.58 -25.23 -44.38
#